data_AF-A0A1X7UES1-F1
#
_entry.id   AF-A0A1X7UES1-F1
#
_cell.length_a   1.000
_cell.length_b   1.000
_cell.length_c   1.000
_cell.angle_alpha   90.00
_cell.angle_beta   90.00
_cell.angle_gamma   90.00
#
_symmetry.space_group_name_H-M   'P 1'
#
loop_
_entity.id
_entity.type
_entity.pdbx_description
1 polymer ?
#
loop_
_entity_poly.entity_id
_entity_poly.type
_entity_poly.pdbx_seq_one_letter_code
_entity_poly.pdbx_strand_id
1 'polypeptide(L)'
;MAVLCPETRVRELLAYAQIIIQLAQSHGGTGWLAYDRRFRQQVAAGTPLCWVEINPSLLSATVLGSAPAPGGRNCPLCLSWNHGRVECTLGSLNASGTEPKKASPRYRSYSAPGEYCCRFNSGSCPNSAENCRFLHSCSSCGKTGHPASECNKSPTA
;
A
#
# COMPACT_ATOMS: atom_id res chain seq x y z
N MET A 1 -10.09 -27.81 -1.31
CA MET A 1 -10.96 -28.83 -1.93
C MET A 1 -10.30 -29.32 -3.21
N ALA A 2 -9.94 -30.59 -3.29
CA ALA A 2 -9.39 -31.19 -4.52
C ALA A 2 -10.55 -31.76 -5.34
N VAL A 3 -10.79 -31.19 -6.53
CA VAL A 3 -11.74 -31.73 -7.50
C VAL A 3 -11.02 -32.85 -8.27
N LEU A 4 -11.43 -34.09 -8.06
CA LEU A 4 -10.92 -35.25 -8.82
C LEU A 4 -11.63 -35.28 -10.19
N CYS A 5 -11.14 -34.49 -11.14
CA CYS A 5 -11.49 -34.65 -12.55
C CYS A 5 -10.61 -35.75 -13.18
N PRO A 6 -11.19 -36.84 -13.72
CA PRO A 6 -10.43 -37.92 -14.35
C PRO A 6 -9.78 -37.49 -15.67
N GLU A 7 -10.31 -36.44 -16.31
CA GLU A 7 -9.80 -35.93 -17.58
C GLU A 7 -8.64 -34.96 -17.34
N THR A 8 -7.44 -35.35 -17.80
CA THR A 8 -6.19 -34.59 -17.65
C THR A 8 -6.35 -33.14 -18.10
N ARG A 9 -7.05 -32.93 -19.22
CA ARG A 9 -7.28 -31.59 -19.77
C ARG A 9 -8.15 -30.71 -18.89
N VAL A 10 -9.22 -31.26 -18.31
CA VAL A 10 -10.10 -30.51 -17.39
C VAL A 10 -9.33 -30.13 -16.13
N ARG A 11 -8.52 -31.05 -15.60
CA ARG A 11 -7.66 -30.79 -14.44
C ARG A 11 -6.67 -29.66 -14.70
N GLU A 12 -6.05 -29.63 -15.88
CA GLU A 12 -5.16 -28.54 -16.29
C GLU A 12 -5.86 -27.19 -16.35
N LEU A 13 -7.07 -27.14 -16.92
CA LEU A 13 -7.85 -25.90 -17.00
C LEU A 13 -8.31 -25.42 -15.63
N LEU A 14 -8.63 -26.33 -14.71
CA LEU A 14 -8.95 -25.99 -13.31
C LEU A 14 -7.73 -25.43 -12.57
N ALA A 15 -6.55 -26.04 -12.75
CA ALA A 15 -5.31 -25.51 -12.17
C ALA A 15 -5.00 -24.11 -12.72
N TYR A 16 -5.16 -23.91 -14.02
CA TYR A 16 -5.03 -22.59 -14.64
C TYR A 16 -6.03 -21.57 -14.08
N ALA A 17 -7.30 -21.94 -13.93
CA ALA A 17 -8.31 -21.06 -13.34
C ALA A 17 -7.94 -20.65 -11.90
N GLN A 18 -7.40 -21.57 -11.11
CA GLN A 18 -6.90 -21.27 -9.77
C GLN A 18 -5.74 -20.26 -9.80
N ILE A 19 -4.80 -20.40 -10.74
CA ILE A 19 -3.72 -19.43 -10.95
C ILE A 19 -4.29 -18.03 -11.23
N ILE A 20 -5.25 -17.91 -12.16
CA ILE A 20 -5.85 -16.61 -12.51
C ILE A 20 -6.58 -16.00 -11.32
N ILE A 21 -7.36 -16.79 -10.57
CA ILE A 21 -8.05 -16.33 -9.36
C ILE A 21 -7.02 -15.83 -8.34
N GLN A 22 -5.95 -16.59 -8.10
CA GLN A 22 -4.89 -16.19 -7.18
C GLN A 22 -4.22 -14.90 -7.63
N LEU A 23 -3.94 -14.71 -8.92
CA LEU A 23 -3.33 -13.47 -9.42
C LEU A 23 -4.26 -12.26 -9.25
N ALA A 24 -5.55 -12.43 -9.56
CA ALA A 24 -6.55 -11.38 -9.44
C ALA A 24 -6.71 -10.92 -7.98
N GLN A 25 -6.74 -11.89 -7.08
CA GLN A 25 -6.73 -11.66 -5.64
C GLN A 25 -5.42 -10.93 -5.26
N SER A 26 -4.27 -11.52 -5.55
CA SER A 26 -2.99 -11.18 -4.92
C SER A 26 -2.39 -9.84 -5.32
N HIS A 27 -2.69 -9.34 -6.52
CA HIS A 27 -2.02 -8.17 -7.09
C HIS A 27 -2.95 -7.00 -7.38
N GLY A 28 -4.28 -7.18 -7.28
CA GLY A 28 -5.25 -6.15 -7.65
C GLY A 28 -5.10 -5.66 -9.10
N GLY A 29 -5.81 -4.59 -9.45
CA GLY A 29 -5.72 -3.95 -10.77
C GLY A 29 -6.08 -4.87 -11.94
N THR A 30 -5.51 -4.59 -13.12
CA THR A 30 -5.80 -5.30 -14.38
C THR A 30 -4.62 -6.11 -14.91
N GLY A 31 -3.51 -6.21 -14.17
CA GLY A 31 -2.31 -6.92 -14.62
C GLY A 31 -2.56 -8.42 -14.86
N TRP A 32 -3.41 -9.03 -14.04
CA TRP A 32 -3.83 -10.44 -14.21
C TRP A 32 -4.67 -10.66 -15.47
N LEU A 33 -5.45 -9.67 -15.93
CA LEU A 33 -6.18 -9.74 -17.20
C LEU A 33 -5.22 -9.74 -18.39
N ALA A 34 -4.18 -8.91 -18.33
CA ALA A 34 -3.12 -8.89 -19.35
C ALA A 34 -2.35 -10.21 -19.38
N TYR A 35 -2.11 -10.82 -18.21
CA TYR A 35 -1.54 -12.16 -18.09
C TYR A 35 -2.42 -13.21 -18.78
N ASP A 36 -3.70 -13.33 -18.39
CA ASP A 36 -4.65 -14.30 -18.95
C ASP A 36 -4.75 -14.18 -20.47
N ARG A 37 -4.89 -12.94 -20.97
CA ARG A 37 -4.96 -12.66 -22.40
C ARG A 37 -3.71 -13.15 -23.15
N ARG A 38 -2.52 -12.78 -22.69
CA ARG A 38 -1.26 -13.16 -23.37
C ARG A 38 -0.98 -14.65 -23.29
N PHE A 39 -1.27 -15.28 -22.16
CA PHE A 39 -1.13 -16.73 -22.00
C PHE A 39 -2.00 -17.47 -23.01
N ARG A 40 -3.30 -17.15 -23.08
CA ARG A 40 -4.23 -17.78 -24.02
C ARG A 40 -3.85 -17.52 -25.48
N GLN A 41 -3.38 -16.31 -25.79
CA GLN A 41 -2.88 -15.98 -27.13
C GLN A 41 -1.66 -16.83 -27.52
N GLN A 42 -0.69 -17.01 -26.62
CA GLN A 42 0.49 -17.83 -26.87
C GLN A 42 0.12 -19.31 -27.07
N VAL A 43 -0.78 -19.86 -26.26
CA VAL A 43 -1.28 -21.23 -26.47
C VAL A 43 -2.01 -21.36 -27.81
N ALA A 44 -2.87 -20.40 -28.16
CA ALA A 44 -3.56 -20.40 -29.45
C ALA A 44 -2.60 -20.30 -30.64
N ALA A 45 -1.47 -19.61 -30.47
CA ALA A 45 -0.39 -19.54 -31.45
C ALA A 45 0.50 -20.80 -31.50
N GLY A 46 0.19 -21.83 -30.71
CA GLY A 46 0.94 -23.10 -30.68
C GLY A 46 2.16 -23.10 -29.76
N THR A 47 2.31 -22.09 -28.90
CA THR A 47 3.40 -22.07 -27.89
C THR A 47 3.12 -23.15 -26.85
N PRO A 48 4.08 -24.05 -26.55
CA PRO A 48 3.88 -25.13 -25.58
C PRO A 48 3.98 -24.59 -24.14
N LEU A 49 2.93 -23.93 -23.68
CA LEU A 49 2.81 -23.46 -22.30
C LEU A 49 2.15 -24.51 -21.40
N CYS A 50 2.69 -24.64 -20.19
CA CYS A 50 2.08 -25.46 -19.14
C CYS A 50 0.90 -24.72 -18.52
N TRP A 51 -0.30 -25.32 -18.57
CA TRP A 51 -1.51 -24.76 -17.97
C TRP A 51 -1.51 -24.81 -16.43
N VAL A 52 -0.69 -25.70 -15.85
CA VAL A 52 -0.66 -25.97 -14.40
C VAL A 52 0.35 -25.09 -13.67
N GLU A 53 1.21 -24.38 -14.41
CA GLU A 53 2.31 -23.61 -13.84
C GLU A 53 2.23 -22.13 -14.23
N ILE A 54 2.69 -21.27 -13.33
CA ILE A 54 2.80 -19.85 -13.62
C ILE A 54 3.99 -19.63 -14.56
N ASN A 55 3.74 -19.01 -15.72
CA ASN A 55 4.83 -18.53 -16.56
C ASN A 55 5.46 -17.25 -15.94
N PRO A 56 6.72 -17.30 -15.46
CA PRO A 56 7.34 -16.19 -14.73
C PRO A 56 7.65 -14.99 -15.62
N SER A 57 7.96 -15.21 -16.90
CA SER A 57 8.24 -14.15 -17.86
C SER A 57 6.97 -13.34 -18.16
N LEU A 58 5.85 -14.04 -18.40
CA LEU A 58 4.55 -13.39 -18.56
C LEU A 58 4.11 -12.67 -17.29
N LEU A 59 4.29 -13.29 -16.13
CA LEU A 59 3.95 -12.70 -14.83
C LEU A 59 4.68 -11.37 -14.61
N SER A 60 5.99 -11.37 -14.84
CA SER A 60 6.83 -10.17 -14.74
C SER A 60 6.39 -9.08 -15.73
N ALA A 61 6.15 -9.45 -16.98
CA ALA A 61 5.79 -8.52 -18.06
C ALA A 61 4.36 -7.97 -17.97
N THR A 62 3.53 -8.49 -17.06
CA THR A 62 2.11 -8.10 -16.93
C THR A 62 1.79 -7.72 -15.49
N VAL A 63 1.66 -8.70 -14.60
CA VAL A 63 1.20 -8.51 -13.22
C VAL A 63 2.16 -7.65 -12.40
N LEU A 64 3.47 -7.89 -12.49
CA LEU A 64 4.46 -7.13 -11.71
C LEU A 64 4.83 -5.79 -12.36
N GLY A 65 4.75 -5.70 -13.69
CA GLY A 65 4.99 -4.46 -14.43
C GLY A 65 3.77 -3.51 -14.49
N SER A 66 2.60 -3.94 -14.00
CA SER A 66 1.40 -3.11 -13.99
C SER A 66 1.41 -2.15 -12.79
N ALA A 67 1.00 -0.90 -13.03
CA ALA A 67 0.80 0.05 -11.95
C ALA A 67 -0.28 -0.46 -10.98
N PRO A 68 -0.11 -0.27 -9.66
CA PRO A 68 -1.13 -0.64 -8.69
C PRO A 68 -2.44 0.08 -8.97
N ALA A 69 -3.57 -0.57 -8.67
CA ALA A 69 -4.88 0.07 -8.81
C ALA A 69 -4.93 1.36 -7.97
N PRO A 70 -5.40 2.49 -8.53
CA PRO A 70 -5.49 3.73 -7.77
C PRO A 70 -6.40 3.55 -6.55
N GLY A 71 -5.84 3.80 -5.37
CA GLY A 71 -6.56 3.73 -4.09
C GLY A 71 -6.61 2.36 -3.41
N GLY A 72 -6.11 1.29 -4.05
CA GLY A 72 -6.05 -0.01 -3.39
C GLY A 72 -4.83 -0.14 -2.49
N ARG A 73 -5.05 -0.56 -1.24
CA ARG A 73 -4.00 -0.76 -0.25
C ARG A 73 -3.58 -2.22 -0.27
N ASN A 74 -2.32 -2.48 -0.54
CA ASN A 74 -1.73 -3.78 -0.26
C ASN A 74 -1.38 -3.90 1.23
N CYS A 75 -1.23 -5.14 1.69
CA CYS A 75 -0.72 -5.45 3.01
C CYS A 75 0.68 -4.85 3.16
N PRO A 76 0.93 -3.99 4.16
CA PRO A 76 2.23 -3.33 4.30
C PRO A 76 3.36 -4.28 4.75
N LEU A 77 3.04 -5.52 5.14
CA LEU A 77 4.01 -6.50 5.64
C LEU A 77 4.53 -7.42 4.54
N CYS A 78 3.66 -7.91 3.68
CA CYS A 78 3.99 -8.87 2.62
C CYS A 78 3.68 -8.35 1.21
N LEU A 79 3.17 -7.12 1.10
CA LEU A 79 2.77 -6.45 -0.14
C LEU A 79 1.65 -7.18 -0.92
N SER A 80 0.99 -8.17 -0.30
CA SER A 80 -0.15 -8.88 -0.87
C SER A 80 -1.41 -8.02 -0.87
N TRP A 81 -2.24 -8.15 -1.89
CA TRP A 81 -3.52 -7.44 -1.99
C TRP A 81 -4.71 -8.23 -1.41
N ASN A 82 -4.45 -9.44 -0.90
CA ASN A 82 -5.50 -10.37 -0.45
C ASN A 82 -6.00 -10.16 0.96
N HIS A 83 -5.27 -9.40 1.75
CA HIS A 83 -5.53 -9.29 3.16
C HIS A 83 -5.01 -7.95 3.68
N GLY A 84 -5.64 -7.47 4.75
CA GLY A 84 -5.12 -6.34 5.51
C GLY A 84 -3.99 -6.77 6.45
N ARG A 85 -3.30 -5.81 7.07
CA ARG A 85 -2.25 -6.07 8.07
C ARG A 85 -2.68 -7.07 9.17
N VAL A 86 -3.95 -7.01 9.59
CA VAL A 86 -4.50 -7.78 10.72
C VAL A 86 -4.62 -9.28 10.39
N GLU A 87 -4.84 -9.60 9.11
CA GLU A 87 -5.03 -10.97 8.61
C GLU A 87 -3.73 -11.55 8.02
N CYS A 88 -2.62 -10.81 8.11
CA CYS A 88 -1.34 -11.24 7.60
C CYS A 88 -0.72 -12.28 8.53
N THR A 89 -0.35 -13.45 8.00
CA THR A 89 0.37 -14.50 8.73
C THR A 89 1.74 -14.01 9.25
N LEU A 90 2.38 -13.07 8.55
CA LEU A 90 3.59 -12.38 9.03
C LEU A 90 3.31 -11.40 10.19
N GLY A 91 2.05 -11.02 10.40
CA GLY A 91 1.61 -10.21 11.54
C GLY A 91 1.80 -10.95 12.88
N SER A 92 1.56 -12.27 12.90
CA SER A 92 1.75 -13.10 14.09
C SER A 92 3.21 -13.39 14.41
N LEU A 93 4.09 -13.48 13.40
CA LEU A 93 5.55 -13.63 13.63
C LEU A 93 6.15 -12.39 14.30
N ASN A 94 5.59 -11.20 14.04
CA ASN A 94 5.95 -9.98 14.76
C ASN A 94 5.32 -9.88 16.16
N ALA A 95 4.38 -10.78 16.53
CA ALA A 95 3.74 -10.79 17.84
C ALA A 95 4.46 -11.70 18.85
N SER A 96 5.24 -12.69 18.37
CA SER A 96 5.95 -13.66 19.23
C SER A 96 7.37 -13.22 19.64
N GLY A 97 7.82 -12.06 19.21
CA GLY A 97 9.01 -11.40 19.75
C GLY A 97 8.60 -10.39 20.81
N THR A 98 8.35 -10.83 22.04
CA THR A 98 8.21 -9.91 23.18
C THR A 98 9.54 -9.23 23.46
N GLU A 99 9.75 -8.11 22.79
CA GLU A 99 10.14 -6.89 23.47
C GLU A 99 8.99 -5.89 23.34
N PRO A 100 8.62 -5.12 24.38
CA PRO A 100 7.70 -4.00 24.24
C PRO A 100 8.41 -2.86 23.48
N LYS A 101 8.64 -3.06 22.17
CA LYS A 101 9.11 -2.00 21.28
C LYS A 101 7.91 -1.16 20.89
N LYS A 102 7.72 -0.12 21.71
CA LYS A 102 7.22 1.21 21.36
C LYS A 102 6.66 1.24 19.95
N ALA A 103 5.33 1.35 19.84
CA ALA A 103 4.70 1.79 18.61
C ALA A 103 5.58 2.89 18.02
N SER A 104 6.23 2.59 16.88
CA SER A 104 6.92 3.64 16.14
C SER A 104 5.81 4.66 15.89
N PRO A 105 5.89 5.85 16.49
CA PRO A 105 4.89 6.86 16.22
C PRO A 105 4.92 6.98 14.71
N ARG A 106 3.75 7.18 14.08
CA ARG A 106 3.74 7.95 12.84
C ARG A 106 4.82 8.99 13.00
N TYR A 107 5.80 9.05 12.10
CA TYR A 107 6.73 10.17 12.05
C TYR A 107 5.88 11.40 11.67
N ARG A 108 5.02 11.83 12.61
CA ARG A 108 4.80 13.21 12.94
C ARG A 108 6.19 13.61 13.35
N SER A 109 6.89 14.30 12.45
CA SER A 109 8.07 15.06 12.78
C SER A 109 7.80 15.66 14.15
N TYR A 110 8.45 15.10 15.18
CA TYR A 110 8.39 15.68 16.51
C TYR A 110 9.28 16.90 16.39
N SER A 111 8.65 17.96 15.90
CA SER A 111 9.11 19.32 16.01
C SER A 111 9.64 19.51 17.43
N ALA A 112 10.91 19.87 17.55
CA ALA A 112 11.58 20.02 18.83
C ALA A 112 10.80 21.00 19.73
N PRO A 113 10.84 20.86 21.06
CA PRO A 113 10.30 21.87 21.96
C PRO A 113 10.90 23.24 21.61
N GLY A 114 10.05 24.18 21.18
CA GLY A 114 10.48 25.49 20.64
C GLY A 114 10.11 25.72 19.17
N GLU A 115 9.68 24.69 18.43
CA GLU A 115 9.17 24.86 17.07
C GLU A 115 7.74 25.40 17.02
N TYR A 116 7.43 26.09 15.91
CA TYR A 116 6.13 26.71 15.68
C TYR A 116 5.00 25.67 15.55
N CYS A 117 3.84 25.98 16.13
CA CYS A 117 2.65 25.13 16.01
C CYS A 117 2.09 25.18 14.58
N CYS A 118 2.22 24.09 13.82
CA CYS A 118 1.69 23.99 12.45
C CYS A 118 0.15 24.08 12.39
N ARG A 119 -0.55 23.58 13.43
CA ARG A 119 -2.01 23.68 13.54
C ARG A 119 -2.47 25.11 13.83
N PHE A 120 -1.69 25.86 14.59
CA PHE A 120 -1.92 27.29 14.79
C PHE A 120 -1.68 28.04 13.49
N ASN A 121 -0.54 27.82 12.83
CA ASN A 121 -0.20 28.48 11.57
C ASN A 121 -1.18 28.18 10.41
N SER A 122 -2.04 27.15 10.55
CA SER A 122 -3.15 26.83 9.63
C SER A 122 -4.53 27.27 10.15
N GLY A 123 -4.59 28.09 11.21
CA GLY A 123 -5.83 28.64 11.77
C GLY A 123 -6.73 27.64 12.49
N SER A 124 -6.24 26.42 12.76
CA SER A 124 -7.08 25.28 13.20
C SER A 124 -6.57 24.61 14.48
N CYS A 125 -5.88 25.35 15.35
CA CYS A 125 -5.40 24.81 16.61
C CYS A 125 -6.52 24.76 17.65
N PRO A 126 -6.87 23.60 18.20
CA PRO A 126 -7.89 23.48 19.25
C PRO A 126 -7.39 23.92 20.63
N ASN A 127 -6.08 24.07 20.82
CA ASN A 127 -5.47 24.43 22.09
C ASN A 127 -5.15 25.93 22.13
N SER A 128 -5.29 26.56 23.30
CA SER A 128 -4.83 27.94 23.53
C SER A 128 -3.30 28.02 23.51
N ALA A 129 -2.74 29.22 23.34
CA ALA A 129 -1.28 29.43 23.29
C ALA A 129 -0.56 28.94 24.56
N GLU A 130 -1.22 29.00 25.71
CA GLU A 130 -0.68 28.60 27.02
C GLU A 130 -0.71 27.08 27.22
N ASN A 131 -1.69 26.39 26.61
CA ASN A 131 -1.87 24.94 26.73
C ASN A 131 -1.34 24.15 25.52
N CYS A 132 -0.80 24.85 24.51
CA CYS A 132 -0.21 24.22 23.35
C CYS A 132 1.25 23.88 23.63
N ARG A 133 1.64 22.63 23.31
CA ARG A 133 3.03 22.18 23.40
C ARG A 133 3.99 22.92 22.45
N PHE A 134 3.46 23.60 21.44
CA PHE A 134 4.23 24.26 20.38
C PHE A 134 3.98 25.77 20.38
N LEU A 135 4.96 26.55 19.89
CA LEU A 135 4.89 28.01 19.96
C LEU A 135 3.79 28.56 19.04
N HIS A 136 2.86 29.33 19.60
CA HIS A 136 1.85 30.06 18.85
C HIS A 136 2.41 31.40 18.33
N SER A 137 3.38 31.29 17.44
CA SER A 137 3.93 32.41 16.68
C SER A 137 3.86 32.09 15.19
N CYS A 138 3.69 33.14 14.39
CA CYS A 138 3.66 33.02 12.95
C CYS A 138 5.00 32.49 12.43
N SER A 139 5.00 31.36 11.71
CA SER A 139 6.24 30.81 11.12
C SER A 139 6.87 31.75 10.07
N SER A 140 6.07 32.58 9.40
CA SER A 140 6.55 33.51 8.37
C SER A 140 7.22 34.78 8.91
N CYS A 141 6.85 35.24 10.11
CA CYS A 141 7.33 36.54 10.63
C CYS A 141 7.81 36.52 12.10
N GLY A 142 7.66 35.39 12.79
CA GLY A 142 8.09 35.18 14.17
C GLY A 142 7.22 35.86 15.24
N LYS A 143 6.21 36.66 14.87
CA LYS A 143 5.37 37.41 15.82
C LYS A 143 4.20 36.58 16.33
N THR A 144 3.80 36.83 17.58
CA THR A 144 2.56 36.29 18.18
C THR A 144 1.34 37.10 17.72
N GLY A 145 0.15 36.52 17.85
CA GLY A 145 -1.13 37.20 17.58
C GLY A 145 -1.80 36.89 16.25
N HIS A 146 -1.12 36.22 15.30
CA HIS A 146 -1.73 35.72 14.07
C HIS A 146 -1.07 34.43 13.59
N PRO A 147 -1.81 33.55 12.89
CA PRO A 147 -1.25 32.38 12.21
C PRO A 147 -0.57 32.75 10.89
N ALA A 148 0.33 31.89 10.39
CA ALA A 148 0.97 32.09 9.09
C ALA A 148 -0.02 32.24 7.92
N SER A 149 -1.18 31.58 7.99
CA SER A 149 -2.28 31.72 7.01
C SER A 149 -2.82 33.15 6.89
N GLU A 150 -2.64 33.99 7.90
CA GLU A 150 -3.11 35.38 7.96
C GLU A 150 -1.95 36.38 8.00
N CYS A 151 -0.73 35.93 7.65
CA CYS A 151 0.44 36.79 7.66
C CYS A 151 0.53 37.64 6.39
N ASN A 152 0.50 38.96 6.55
CA ASN A 152 0.71 39.92 5.44
C ASN A 152 2.18 40.07 4.99
N LYS A 153 3.08 39.17 5.42
CA LYS A 153 4.47 39.11 4.94
C LYS A 153 4.62 37.91 4.00
N SER A 154 5.00 38.18 2.74
CA SER A 154 5.34 37.14 1.77
C SER A 154 6.49 36.27 2.26
N PRO A 155 6.48 34.95 2.02
CA PRO A 155 7.52 34.05 2.49
C PRO A 155 8.85 34.39 1.79
N THR A 156 9.84 34.81 2.56
CA THR A 156 11.25 34.85 2.11
C THR A 156 11.74 33.42 1.95
N ALA A 157 12.20 33.09 0.73
CA ALA A 157 12.77 31.80 0.33
C ALA A 157 14.02 31.42 1.14
#